data_AF-A0A8J4NGP7-F1
#
_entry.id   AF-A0A8J4NGP7-F1
#
_cell.length_a   1.000
_cell.length_b   1.000
_cell.length_c   1.000
_cell.angle_alpha   90.00
_cell.angle_beta   90.00
_cell.angle_gamma   90.00
#
_symmetry.space_group_name_H-M   'P 1'
#
loop_
_entity.id
_entity.type
_entity.pdbx_description
1 polymer ?
#
loop_
_entity_poly.entity_id
_entity_poly.type
_entity_poly.pdbx_seq_one_letter_code
_entity_poly.pdbx_strand_id
1 'polypeptide(L)'
;ERDGMIGNIYSMGLALQALGATGRFYAPREWDCAQAFSVVYSHEYRQPMAIAQVLPALVGTSYLEAAGLDCAASAGTSPSLQLSPSPEPATTGVHRAPITVHYSIVNKLQGRHFNYTTSVQVPGGSPLLEVLQVAAAEKPDIF
;
A
#
# COMPACT_ATOMS: atom_id res chain seq x y z
N GLU A 1 16.02 -4.09 -14.94
CA GLU A 1 14.59 -3.99 -15.30
C GLU A 1 13.77 -4.06 -14.02
N ARG A 2 12.56 -3.51 -13.97
CA ARG A 2 11.74 -3.52 -12.74
C ARG A 2 10.97 -4.83 -12.65
N ASP A 3 11.60 -5.97 -12.35
CA ASP A 3 11.04 -7.27 -11.91
C ASP A 3 9.52 -7.56 -12.10
N GLY A 4 8.91 -7.24 -13.25
CA GLY A 4 7.46 -7.28 -13.47
C GLY A 4 6.62 -6.10 -12.92
N MET A 5 7.19 -5.13 -12.23
CA MET A 5 6.47 -3.98 -11.63
C MET A 5 6.17 -2.85 -12.63
N ILE A 6 4.89 -2.48 -12.72
CA ILE A 6 4.36 -1.35 -13.50
C ILE A 6 3.96 -0.24 -12.52
N GLY A 7 4.72 0.87 -12.55
CA GLY A 7 4.56 1.94 -11.56
C GLY A 7 5.20 1.56 -10.22
N ASN A 8 4.37 1.40 -9.18
CA ASN A 8 4.73 0.93 -7.84
C ASN A 8 3.77 -0.17 -7.36
N ILE A 9 4.05 -0.79 -6.20
CA ILE A 9 3.25 -1.91 -5.69
C ILE A 9 1.76 -1.59 -5.50
N TYR A 10 1.42 -0.35 -5.15
CA TYR A 10 0.03 0.08 -4.94
C TYR A 10 -0.71 0.39 -6.25
N SER A 11 0.00 0.65 -7.36
CA SER A 11 -0.61 0.81 -8.68
C SER A 11 -0.78 -0.51 -9.45
N MET A 12 -0.09 -1.57 -9.03
CA MET A 12 -0.05 -2.84 -9.75
C MET A 12 -1.42 -3.49 -9.93
N GLY A 13 -2.28 -3.46 -8.90
CA GLY A 13 -3.62 -4.06 -8.97
C GLY A 13 -4.48 -3.50 -10.12
N LEU A 14 -4.41 -2.19 -10.33
CA LEU A 14 -5.11 -1.52 -11.43
C LEU A 14 -4.39 -1.74 -12.76
N ALA A 15 -3.06 -1.77 -12.78
CA ALA A 15 -2.28 -2.04 -13.99
C ALA A 15 -2.54 -3.44 -14.55
N LEU A 16 -2.62 -4.46 -13.68
CA LEU A 16 -2.95 -5.84 -14.06
C LEU A 16 -4.33 -5.94 -14.70
N GLN A 17 -5.35 -5.31 -14.10
CA GLN A 17 -6.70 -5.25 -14.66
C GLN A 17 -6.72 -4.56 -16.03
N ALA A 18 -6.09 -3.40 -16.14
CA ALA A 18 -6.07 -2.63 -17.38
C ALA A 18 -5.39 -3.40 -18.52
N LEU A 19 -4.22 -3.99 -18.27
CA LEU A 19 -3.48 -4.74 -19.30
C LEU A 19 -4.14 -6.09 -19.62
N GLY A 20 -4.81 -6.73 -18.66
CA GLY A 20 -5.64 -7.90 -18.92
C GLY A 20 -6.77 -7.60 -19.90
N ALA A 21 -7.43 -6.44 -19.76
CA ALA A 21 -8.53 -6.02 -20.63
C ALA A 21 -8.10 -5.46 -21.99
N THR A 22 -6.83 -5.09 -22.17
CA THR A 22 -6.36 -4.30 -23.32
C THR A 22 -5.33 -5.00 -24.21
N GLY A 23 -5.25 -6.34 -24.16
CA GLY A 23 -4.31 -7.18 -24.93
C GLY A 23 -4.03 -6.74 -26.36
N ARG A 24 -5.08 -6.36 -27.10
CA ARG A 24 -5.01 -5.93 -28.50
C ARG A 24 -4.18 -4.66 -28.76
N PHE A 25 -3.95 -3.83 -27.75
CA PHE A 25 -3.37 -2.49 -27.93
C PHE A 25 -1.86 -2.43 -27.68
N TYR A 26 -1.28 -3.44 -27.03
CA TYR A 26 0.17 -3.50 -26.80
C TYR A 26 0.86 -4.59 -27.61
N ALA A 27 0.12 -5.47 -28.30
CA ALA A 27 0.70 -6.35 -29.30
C ALA A 27 1.47 -5.53 -30.38
N PRO A 28 2.63 -6.00 -30.87
CA PRO A 28 3.25 -7.31 -30.61
C PRO A 28 4.14 -7.33 -29.36
N ARG A 29 4.24 -6.23 -28.60
CA ARG A 29 5.09 -6.19 -27.42
C ARG A 29 4.51 -7.08 -26.34
N GLU A 30 5.20 -8.15 -26.01
CA GLU A 30 4.75 -9.07 -24.98
C GLU A 30 4.81 -8.42 -23.59
N TRP A 31 3.84 -8.75 -22.76
CA TRP A 31 3.81 -8.40 -21.35
C TRP A 31 3.71 -9.69 -20.54
N ASP A 32 4.70 -9.92 -19.68
CA ASP A 32 4.72 -11.06 -18.77
C ASP A 32 3.76 -10.81 -17.59
N CYS A 33 2.52 -11.24 -17.77
CA CYS A 33 1.48 -11.18 -16.75
C CYS A 33 1.85 -12.03 -15.51
N ALA A 34 2.53 -13.17 -15.69
CA ALA A 34 2.88 -14.05 -14.58
C ALA A 34 3.94 -13.40 -13.67
N GLN A 35 4.94 -12.75 -14.27
CA GLN A 35 5.94 -11.98 -13.52
C GLN A 35 5.28 -10.83 -12.74
N ALA A 36 4.39 -10.05 -13.38
CA ALA A 36 3.67 -8.96 -12.74
C ALA A 36 2.73 -9.45 -11.61
N PHE A 37 2.06 -10.59 -11.82
CA PHE A 37 1.22 -11.23 -10.81
C PHE A 37 2.04 -11.69 -9.60
N SER A 38 3.23 -12.26 -9.81
CA SER A 38 4.11 -12.70 -8.72
C SER A 38 4.49 -11.57 -7.77
N VAL A 39 4.75 -10.37 -8.30
CA VAL A 39 5.04 -9.16 -7.51
C VAL A 39 3.89 -8.85 -6.56
N VAL A 40 2.65 -8.80 -7.06
CA VAL A 40 1.50 -8.48 -6.20
C VAL A 40 1.16 -9.60 -5.24
N TYR A 41 1.26 -10.86 -5.66
CA TYR A 41 0.93 -12.01 -4.83
C TYR A 41 1.88 -12.15 -3.63
N SER A 42 3.15 -11.81 -3.82
CA SER A 42 4.18 -11.88 -2.77
C SER A 42 4.13 -10.74 -1.74
N HIS A 43 3.38 -9.67 -2.00
CA HIS A 43 3.40 -8.49 -1.15
C HIS A 43 2.41 -8.58 0.00
N GLU A 44 2.84 -8.19 1.20
CA GLU A 44 1.99 -8.14 2.38
C GLU A 44 1.24 -6.79 2.44
N TYR A 45 -0.02 -6.79 2.00
CA TYR A 45 -0.87 -5.60 2.08
C TYR A 45 -1.52 -5.49 3.47
N ARG A 46 -1.29 -4.36 4.14
CA ARG A 46 -1.94 -4.04 5.42
C ARG A 46 -3.05 -3.00 5.31
N GLN A 47 -3.05 -2.20 4.24
CA GLN A 47 -4.00 -1.13 4.03
C GLN A 47 -5.25 -1.65 3.30
N PRO A 48 -6.46 -1.55 3.87
CA PRO A 48 -7.68 -2.07 3.24
C PRO A 48 -7.94 -1.54 1.83
N MET A 49 -7.60 -0.27 1.58
CA MET A 49 -7.74 0.32 0.25
C MET A 49 -6.79 -0.32 -0.77
N ALA A 50 -5.55 -0.60 -0.38
CA ALA A 50 -4.59 -1.29 -1.24
C ALA A 50 -5.07 -2.71 -1.56
N ILE A 51 -5.61 -3.42 -0.54
CA ILE A 51 -6.23 -4.74 -0.73
C ILE A 51 -7.38 -4.65 -1.73
N ALA A 52 -8.31 -3.70 -1.56
CA ALA A 52 -9.47 -3.55 -2.44
C ALA A 52 -9.11 -3.24 -3.90
N GLN A 53 -7.97 -2.58 -4.15
CA GLN A 53 -7.50 -2.29 -5.52
C GLN A 53 -6.78 -3.48 -6.17
N VAL A 54 -6.12 -4.34 -5.39
CA VAL A 54 -5.37 -5.49 -5.92
C VAL A 54 -6.21 -6.77 -5.98
N LEU A 55 -7.20 -6.91 -5.10
CA LEU A 55 -8.01 -8.12 -4.97
C LEU A 55 -8.67 -8.55 -6.29
N PRO A 56 -9.28 -7.66 -7.12
CA PRO A 56 -9.85 -8.08 -8.39
C PRO A 56 -8.84 -8.80 -9.28
N ALA A 57 -7.64 -8.22 -9.45
CA ALA A 57 -6.58 -8.85 -10.24
C ALA A 57 -6.13 -10.20 -9.67
N LEU A 58 -6.05 -10.32 -8.33
CA LEU A 58 -5.66 -11.57 -7.67
C LEU A 58 -6.66 -12.71 -7.86
N VAL A 59 -7.96 -12.40 -7.98
CA VAL A 59 -9.01 -13.40 -8.24
C VAL A 59 -9.35 -13.52 -9.72
N GLY A 60 -8.55 -12.91 -10.60
CA GLY A 60 -8.70 -13.02 -12.05
C GLY A 60 -9.91 -12.28 -12.61
N THR A 61 -10.33 -11.18 -11.97
CA THR A 61 -11.43 -10.31 -12.43
C THR A 61 -10.97 -8.87 -12.59
N SER A 62 -11.79 -8.03 -13.21
CA SER A 62 -11.60 -6.60 -13.28
C SER A 62 -12.90 -5.84 -12.95
N TYR A 63 -12.80 -4.52 -12.83
CA TYR A 63 -13.99 -3.69 -12.65
C TYR A 63 -14.94 -3.71 -13.85
N LEU A 64 -14.53 -4.19 -15.03
CA LEU A 64 -15.43 -4.35 -16.18
C LEU A 64 -16.49 -5.45 -15.95
N GLU A 65 -16.18 -6.44 -15.12
CA GLU A 65 -17.06 -7.56 -14.79
C GLU A 65 -18.04 -7.23 -13.65
N ALA A 66 -17.91 -6.06 -13.03
CA ALA A 66 -18.75 -5.65 -11.90
C ALA A 66 -20.25 -5.63 -12.24
N ALA A 67 -20.60 -5.26 -13.48
CA ALA A 67 -22.00 -5.22 -13.93
C ALA A 67 -22.62 -6.62 -14.10
N GLY A 68 -21.79 -7.67 -14.23
CA GLY A 68 -22.22 -9.06 -14.41
C GLY A 68 -22.27 -9.88 -13.12
N LEU A 69 -22.10 -9.26 -11.95
CA LEU A 69 -22.06 -9.96 -10.67
C LEU A 69 -23.44 -10.54 -10.30
N ASP A 70 -23.49 -11.86 -10.10
CA ASP A 70 -24.65 -12.54 -9.53
C ASP A 70 -24.61 -12.48 -8.00
N CYS A 71 -25.39 -11.53 -7.45
CA CYS A 71 -25.53 -11.34 -6.01
C CYS A 71 -26.25 -12.52 -5.32
N ALA A 72 -27.08 -13.27 -6.04
CA ALA A 72 -27.83 -14.40 -5.46
C ALA A 72 -26.93 -15.64 -5.29
N ALA A 73 -26.02 -15.89 -6.25
CA ALA A 73 -25.03 -16.96 -6.14
C ALA A 73 -24.05 -16.76 -4.97
N SER A 74 -23.81 -15.51 -4.56
CA SER A 74 -22.88 -15.16 -3.47
C SER A 74 -23.44 -15.39 -2.06
N ALA A 75 -24.76 -15.55 -1.91
CA ALA A 75 -25.42 -15.66 -0.60
C ALA A 75 -25.21 -17.02 0.10
N GLY A 76 -24.79 -18.05 -0.63
CA GLY A 76 -24.57 -19.41 -0.10
C GLY A 76 -23.11 -19.75 0.22
N THR A 77 -22.16 -18.87 -0.11
CA THR A 77 -20.73 -19.12 -0.01
C THR A 77 -20.10 -18.21 1.02
N SER A 78 -20.60 -18.25 2.26
CA SER A 78 -19.71 -17.93 3.38
C SER A 78 -18.88 -19.19 3.60
N PRO A 79 -17.58 -19.23 3.20
CA PRO A 79 -16.73 -20.22 3.81
C PRO A 79 -16.85 -19.95 5.31
N SER A 80 -17.15 -20.97 6.09
CA SER A 80 -16.80 -20.98 7.50
C SER A 80 -15.28 -20.87 7.55
N LEU A 81 -14.76 -19.65 7.38
CA LEU A 81 -13.40 -19.29 7.64
C LEU A 81 -13.28 -19.55 9.13
N GLN A 82 -12.73 -20.72 9.46
CA GLN A 82 -11.97 -20.85 10.69
C GLN A 82 -10.91 -19.77 10.57
N LEU A 83 -11.25 -18.57 11.07
CA LEU A 83 -10.29 -17.51 11.28
C LEU A 83 -9.26 -18.16 12.17
N SER A 84 -8.13 -18.56 11.57
CA SER A 84 -6.93 -18.80 12.34
C SER A 84 -6.79 -17.57 13.21
N PRO A 85 -6.64 -17.72 14.53
CA PRO A 85 -6.58 -16.57 15.43
C PRO A 85 -5.60 -15.60 14.78
N SER A 86 -6.11 -14.40 14.44
CA SER A 86 -5.25 -13.31 14.00
C SER A 86 -4.13 -13.30 15.01
N PRO A 87 -2.84 -13.36 14.61
CA PRO A 87 -1.79 -13.13 15.57
C PRO A 87 -2.21 -11.85 16.29
N GLU A 88 -2.47 -11.96 17.60
CA GLU A 88 -2.65 -10.78 18.43
C GLU A 88 -1.52 -9.85 18.02
N PRO A 89 -1.76 -8.55 17.80
CA PRO A 89 -0.67 -7.62 17.59
C PRO A 89 0.27 -7.88 18.75
N ALA A 90 1.40 -8.51 18.45
CA ALA A 90 2.20 -9.07 19.50
C ALA A 90 2.69 -7.84 20.26
N THR A 91 2.09 -7.60 21.42
CA THR A 91 2.64 -6.75 22.46
C THR A 91 3.81 -7.49 23.09
N THR A 92 4.55 -8.30 22.32
CA THR A 92 5.99 -8.33 22.49
C THR A 92 6.41 -6.88 22.24
N GLY A 93 6.59 -6.16 23.34
CA GLY A 93 7.58 -5.10 23.40
C GLY A 93 8.92 -5.71 23.02
N VAL A 94 9.10 -6.00 21.73
CA VAL A 94 10.41 -6.07 21.12
C VAL A 94 10.93 -4.69 21.41
N HIS A 95 11.84 -4.59 22.37
CA HIS A 95 12.49 -3.37 22.75
C HIS A 95 13.28 -2.92 21.52
N ARG A 96 12.60 -2.22 20.61
CA ARG A 96 13.20 -1.73 19.38
C ARG A 96 13.99 -0.51 19.78
N ALA A 97 15.30 -0.59 19.58
CA ALA A 97 16.19 0.52 19.84
C ALA A 97 15.62 1.80 19.21
N PRO A 98 15.66 2.95 19.92
CA PRO A 98 15.25 4.22 19.35
C PRO A 98 16.04 4.49 18.07
N ILE A 99 15.36 5.04 17.07
CA ILE A 99 15.99 5.53 15.85
C ILE A 99 15.93 7.05 15.84
N THR A 100 16.94 7.68 15.25
CA THR A 100 16.93 9.12 14.99
C THR A 100 16.54 9.36 13.55
N VAL A 101 15.53 10.21 13.33
CA VAL A 101 15.04 10.60 12.01
C VAL A 101 15.30 12.09 11.79
N HIS A 102 15.91 12.45 10.66
CA HIS A 102 16.03 13.85 10.23
C HIS A 102 14.76 14.28 9.51
N TYR A 103 13.89 15.00 10.20
CA TYR A 103 12.61 15.48 9.70
C TYR A 103 12.72 16.93 9.20
N SER A 104 12.22 17.21 8.00
CA SER A 104 12.22 18.56 7.42
C SER A 104 10.87 18.93 6.84
N ILE A 105 10.44 20.17 7.08
CA ILE A 105 9.29 20.81 6.41
C ILE A 105 9.77 21.97 5.55
N VAL A 106 9.25 22.04 4.33
CA VAL A 106 9.71 23.00 3.33
C VAL A 106 8.51 23.64 2.64
N ASN A 107 8.45 24.97 2.66
CA ASN A 107 7.51 25.73 1.82
C ASN A 107 8.31 26.66 0.90
N LYS A 108 8.16 26.43 -0.42
CA LYS A 108 8.72 27.25 -1.49
C LYS A 108 7.65 27.69 -2.51
N LEU A 109 6.37 27.42 -2.22
CA LEU A 109 5.28 27.57 -3.19
C LEU A 109 4.46 28.83 -2.95
N GLN A 110 4.06 29.10 -1.70
CA GLN A 110 3.12 30.18 -1.41
C GLN A 110 3.39 30.83 -0.05
N GLY A 111 3.23 32.15 0.01
CA GLY A 111 3.39 32.93 1.23
C GLY A 111 4.86 33.05 1.64
N ARG A 112 5.13 32.98 2.96
CA ARG A 112 6.51 33.07 3.47
C ARG A 112 7.23 31.74 3.24
N HIS A 113 8.33 31.81 2.50
CA HIS A 113 9.19 30.65 2.29
C HIS A 113 9.89 30.26 3.58
N PHE A 114 9.99 28.96 3.84
CA PHE A 114 10.72 28.42 4.98
C PHE A 114 11.27 27.02 4.68
N ASN A 115 12.30 26.66 5.44
CA ASN A 115 12.87 25.32 5.47
C ASN A 115 13.33 25.06 6.91
N TYR A 116 12.62 24.20 7.62
CA TYR A 116 12.94 23.84 9.00
C TYR A 116 13.28 22.36 9.07
N THR A 117 14.35 22.05 9.81
CA THR A 117 14.83 20.68 10.00
C THR A 117 15.05 20.43 11.49
N THR A 118 14.69 19.24 11.95
CA THR A 118 14.97 18.77 13.31
C THR A 118 15.34 17.28 13.30
N SER A 119 16.04 16.83 14.33
CA SER A 119 16.30 15.40 14.55
C SER A 119 15.35 14.90 15.62
N VAL A 120 14.58 13.87 15.33
CA VAL A 120 13.54 13.32 16.22
C VAL A 120 13.94 11.90 16.60
N GLN A 121 13.87 11.57 17.89
CA GLN A 121 14.04 10.19 18.34
C GLN A 121 12.67 9.54 18.57
N VAL A 122 12.44 8.39 17.93
CA VAL A 122 11.23 7.57 18.10
C VAL A 122 11.60 6.11 18.27
N PRO A 123 10.75 5.27 18.90
CA PRO A 123 10.94 3.83 18.89
C PRO A 123 11.10 3.27 17.47
N GLY A 124 11.93 2.24 17.30
CA GLY A 124 12.05 1.59 16.00
C GLY A 124 10.70 1.00 15.53
N GLY A 125 10.36 1.20 14.26
CA GLY A 125 9.10 0.71 13.68
C GLY A 125 7.89 1.62 13.91
N SER A 126 8.07 2.78 14.55
CA SER A 126 7.05 3.83 14.61
C SER A 126 6.68 4.34 13.20
N PRO A 127 5.39 4.65 12.94
CA PRO A 127 4.99 5.24 11.68
C PRO A 127 5.50 6.68 11.55
N LEU A 128 5.59 7.19 10.32
CA LEU A 128 6.00 8.58 10.07
C LEU A 128 5.15 9.60 10.84
N LEU A 129 3.85 9.32 11.05
CA LEU A 129 2.96 10.18 11.84
C LEU A 129 3.46 10.42 13.27
N GLU A 130 4.10 9.42 13.90
CA GLU A 130 4.64 9.58 15.25
C GLU A 130 5.85 10.54 15.26
N VAL A 131 6.70 10.50 14.22
CA VAL A 131 7.79 11.47 14.04
C VAL A 131 7.25 12.90 13.94
N LEU A 132 6.14 13.09 13.22
CA LEU A 132 5.48 14.39 13.11
C LEU A 132 4.95 14.87 14.46
N GLN A 133 4.31 13.98 15.23
CA GLN A 133 3.77 14.30 16.55
C GLN A 133 4.85 14.66 17.56
N VAL A 134 5.97 13.93 17.58
CA VAL A 134 7.10 14.27 18.47
C VAL A 134 7.74 15.59 18.05
N ALA A 135 7.94 15.83 16.75
CA ALA A 135 8.47 17.12 16.28
C ALA A 135 7.60 18.31 16.69
N ALA A 136 6.27 18.18 16.55
CA ALA A 136 5.30 19.20 16.95
C ALA A 136 5.27 19.40 18.48
N ALA A 137 5.43 18.34 19.26
CA ALA A 137 5.49 18.44 20.72
C ALA A 137 6.78 19.11 21.22
N GLU A 138 7.93 18.83 20.59
CA GLU A 138 9.22 19.42 20.97
C GLU A 138 9.37 20.88 20.53
N LYS A 139 8.82 21.24 19.37
CA LYS A 139 9.01 22.55 18.73
C LYS A 139 7.70 23.05 18.10
N PRO A 140 6.66 23.34 18.92
CA PRO A 140 5.32 23.67 18.44
C PRO A 140 5.24 24.98 17.64
N ASP A 141 6.17 25.92 17.86
CA ASP A 141 6.21 27.18 17.11
C ASP A 141 6.83 27.02 15.69
N ILE A 142 7.35 25.83 15.38
CA ILE A 142 8.05 25.52 14.13
C ILE A 142 7.32 24.45 13.31
N PHE A 143 6.85 23.37 13.96
CA PHE A 143 6.32 22.16 13.31
C PHE A 143 4.86 21.86 13.65
#